data_AF-A0A937JU61-F1
#
_entry.id   AF-A0A937JU61-F1
#
_cell.length_a   1.000
_cell.length_b   1.000
_cell.length_c   1.000
_cell.angle_alpha   90.00
_cell.angle_beta   90.00
_cell.angle_gamma   90.00
#
_symmetry.space_group_name_H-M   'P 1'
#
loop_
_entity.id
_entity.type
_entity.pdbx_description
1 polymer ?
#
loop_
_entity_poly.entity_id
_entity_poly.type
_entity_poly.pdbx_seq_one_letter_code
_entity_poly.pdbx_strand_id
1 'polypeptide(L)'
;MPNDFQLFFPTDADSLLAMLAADALGPRTVLWLNEAQHYLDGSADEAAAAALLRRLDADGPFVALATLWPDHDKALTTASTSSDDPHRQARALLSQAHYVHLPSSFAEHLDAVRHAVSHDASLASALNAGGADIAQVLAAGPQLVDHYEAPHSLYGIYGKALISAAMDAHRPGIIGPLPLTFLHDAAQGYLTGSERAAADPNTWFAGALTHAPILIKQITRPLQDVPCPSGMGALAGVVSLADYLQHHDRRTRWFLCPPATFWNAATRHLQSPDALAGLAYAAPVRHRLRHAAHLYCVAAEAGDPSALTRLAEMREGDGDQEEAEPLYVAACAGEPSGLAWLAERREEAGDQEAQRLYVAAADAGSTSSSKRLAERRGGAGDWEVAERLARHAGDSSGGLFARNGSSALTWLAEMREEAGDQEEAERLYRAAADAGDIALPQRTALKQRERPPSHGYGRNHARLPGANRKRTIPWHAWSRTAWSRSCAGRGWCRGPAAWDRVPRRRTGGNRPGPRRAGWCPLRPAGR
;
A
#
# COMPACT_ATOMS: atom_id res chain seq x y z
N MET A 1 -24.29 19.54 -27.35
CA MET A 1 -23.34 18.79 -28.19
C MET A 1 -23.81 18.88 -29.63
N PRO A 2 -22.92 19.09 -30.62
CA PRO A 2 -23.27 19.05 -32.03
C PRO A 2 -23.81 17.65 -32.42
N ASN A 3 -24.85 17.58 -33.26
CA ASN A 3 -25.53 16.33 -33.62
C ASN A 3 -24.69 15.37 -34.48
N ASP A 4 -23.50 15.80 -34.92
CA ASP A 4 -22.59 15.07 -35.80
C ASP A 4 -21.44 14.36 -35.06
N PHE A 5 -21.42 14.40 -33.72
CA PHE A 5 -20.41 13.69 -32.92
C PHE A 5 -20.91 12.32 -32.47
N GLN A 6 -20.03 11.32 -32.52
CA GLN A 6 -20.30 10.00 -31.94
C GLN A 6 -20.05 10.05 -30.43
N LEU A 7 -20.98 9.51 -29.63
CA LEU A 7 -20.84 9.42 -28.18
C LEU A 7 -20.45 8.00 -27.79
N PHE A 8 -19.36 7.86 -27.05
CA PHE A 8 -18.91 6.61 -26.47
C PHE A 8 -18.91 6.65 -24.94
N PHE A 9 -19.28 5.52 -24.34
CA PHE A 9 -19.38 5.34 -22.90
C PHE A 9 -18.79 3.97 -22.51
N PRO A 10 -17.47 3.88 -22.26
CA PRO A 10 -16.83 2.64 -21.82
C PRO A 10 -17.29 2.27 -20.41
N THR A 11 -17.44 0.98 -20.11
CA THR A 11 -17.90 0.51 -18.80
C THR A 11 -16.81 0.47 -17.73
N ASP A 12 -15.55 0.32 -18.14
CA ASP A 12 -14.38 0.18 -17.27
C ASP A 12 -13.09 0.56 -18.02
N ALA A 13 -11.96 0.57 -17.29
CA ALA A 13 -10.63 0.89 -17.83
C ALA A 13 -10.20 -0.07 -18.96
N ASP A 14 -10.49 -1.36 -18.85
CA ASP A 14 -10.12 -2.37 -19.85
C ASP A 14 -10.89 -2.16 -21.17
N SER A 15 -12.18 -1.86 -21.09
CA SER A 15 -13.01 -1.55 -22.25
C SER A 15 -12.54 -0.26 -22.92
N LEU A 16 -12.18 0.77 -22.15
CA LEU A 16 -11.58 1.99 -22.67
C LEU A 16 -10.26 1.69 -23.40
N LEU A 17 -9.38 0.90 -22.79
CA LEU A 17 -8.10 0.50 -23.38
C LEU A 17 -8.29 -0.29 -24.67
N ALA A 18 -9.23 -1.24 -24.70
CA ALA A 18 -9.56 -2.01 -25.89
C ALA A 18 -10.08 -1.12 -27.03
N MET A 19 -10.93 -0.14 -26.71
CA MET A 19 -11.44 0.82 -27.69
C MET A 19 -10.34 1.74 -28.25
N LEU A 20 -9.44 2.21 -27.39
CA LEU A 20 -8.28 3.01 -27.80
C LEU A 20 -7.30 2.18 -28.65
N ALA A 21 -7.07 0.92 -28.30
CA ALA A 21 -6.20 0.01 -29.05
C ALA A 21 -6.79 -0.36 -30.43
N ALA A 22 -8.11 -0.43 -30.55
CA ALA A 22 -8.82 -0.69 -31.80
C ALA A 22 -8.98 0.57 -32.68
N ASP A 23 -8.46 1.72 -32.26
CA ASP A 23 -8.63 3.02 -32.92
C ASP A 23 -10.12 3.39 -33.18
N ALA A 24 -11.00 2.94 -32.27
CA ALA A 24 -12.45 3.13 -32.40
C ALA A 24 -12.88 4.60 -32.17
N LEU A 25 -12.03 5.39 -31.53
CA LEU A 25 -12.30 6.78 -31.13
C LEU A 25 -11.81 7.77 -32.18
N GLY A 26 -12.32 7.74 -33.40
CA GLY A 26 -11.90 8.64 -34.49
C GLY A 26 -12.24 10.13 -34.28
N PRO A 27 -11.94 11.01 -35.25
CA PRO A 27 -12.37 12.41 -35.23
C PRO A 27 -13.89 12.55 -35.11
N ARG A 28 -14.35 13.67 -34.53
CA ARG A 28 -15.74 13.95 -34.16
C ARG A 28 -16.33 12.96 -33.16
N THR A 29 -15.58 12.69 -32.10
CA THR A 29 -16.00 11.80 -31.02
C THR A 29 -16.04 12.52 -29.68
N VAL A 30 -17.10 12.26 -28.92
CA VAL A 30 -17.21 12.59 -27.49
C VAL A 30 -17.07 11.30 -26.69
N LEU A 31 -16.06 11.25 -25.83
CA LEU A 31 -15.89 10.20 -24.85
C LEU A 31 -16.45 10.68 -23.51
N TRP A 32 -17.52 10.05 -23.01
CA TRP A 32 -18.05 10.29 -21.67
C TRP A 32 -17.51 9.21 -20.75
N LEU A 33 -16.70 9.58 -19.76
CA LEU A 33 -16.15 8.64 -18.78
C LEU A 33 -17.00 8.54 -17.51
N ASN A 34 -18.02 9.39 -17.34
CA ASN A 34 -18.66 9.57 -16.03
C ASN A 34 -17.56 9.79 -14.97
N GLU A 35 -17.40 8.90 -14.00
CA GLU A 35 -16.42 9.03 -12.91
C GLU A 35 -14.98 8.68 -13.33
N ALA A 36 -14.14 9.70 -13.54
CA ALA A 36 -12.76 9.56 -14.01
C ALA A 36 -11.89 8.65 -13.13
N GLN A 37 -12.11 8.63 -11.80
CA GLN A 37 -11.34 7.76 -10.91
C GLN A 37 -11.51 6.26 -11.24
N HIS A 38 -12.60 5.84 -11.88
CA HIS A 38 -12.77 4.42 -12.26
C HIS A 38 -11.82 4.00 -13.40
N TYR A 39 -11.20 4.96 -14.08
CA TYR A 39 -10.28 4.75 -15.21
C TYR A 39 -8.86 5.19 -14.88
N LEU A 40 -8.68 6.06 -13.89
CA LEU A 40 -7.42 6.72 -13.56
C LEU A 40 -6.88 6.36 -12.17
N ASP A 41 -7.56 5.51 -11.40
CA ASP A 41 -7.13 5.02 -10.08
C ASP A 41 -7.36 3.50 -10.01
N GLY A 42 -6.29 2.69 -9.98
CA GLY A 42 -6.36 1.21 -9.93
C GLY A 42 -5.30 0.50 -10.77
N SER A 43 -5.41 -0.82 -10.95
CA SER A 43 -4.35 -1.63 -11.59
C SER A 43 -4.05 -1.33 -13.07
N ALA A 44 -4.95 -0.66 -13.80
CA ALA A 44 -4.82 -0.33 -15.23
C ALA A 44 -4.76 1.20 -15.51
N ASP A 45 -4.59 2.01 -14.48
CA ASP A 45 -4.76 3.47 -14.49
C ASP A 45 -3.80 4.23 -15.41
N GLU A 46 -2.49 4.03 -15.26
CA GLU A 46 -1.46 4.77 -15.99
C GLU A 46 -1.44 4.39 -17.48
N ALA A 47 -1.80 3.15 -17.80
CA ALA A 47 -1.95 2.69 -19.17
C ALA A 47 -3.14 3.38 -19.86
N ALA A 48 -4.28 3.46 -19.18
CA ALA A 48 -5.47 4.15 -19.67
C ALA A 48 -5.22 5.66 -19.83
N ALA A 49 -4.60 6.30 -18.85
CA ALA A 49 -4.21 7.71 -18.90
C ALA A 49 -3.25 8.00 -20.06
N ALA A 50 -2.21 7.17 -20.24
CA ALA A 50 -1.27 7.33 -21.34
C ALA A 50 -1.91 7.11 -22.72
N ALA A 51 -2.85 6.17 -22.84
CA ALA A 51 -3.58 5.93 -24.08
C ALA A 51 -4.52 7.10 -24.43
N LEU A 52 -5.20 7.67 -23.43
CA LEU A 52 -6.01 8.87 -23.59
C LEU A 52 -5.17 10.09 -24.02
N LEU A 53 -4.01 10.30 -23.39
CA LEU A 53 -3.06 11.35 -23.78
C LEU A 53 -2.66 11.23 -25.25
N ARG A 54 -2.21 10.04 -25.68
CA ARG A 54 -1.88 9.78 -27.09
C ARG A 54 -3.05 10.07 -28.03
N ARG A 55 -4.28 9.78 -27.59
CA ARG A 55 -5.45 10.06 -28.40
C ARG A 55 -5.76 11.55 -28.50
N LEU A 56 -5.60 12.30 -27.40
CA LEU A 56 -5.79 13.75 -27.38
C LEU A 56 -4.75 14.49 -28.24
N ASP A 57 -3.55 13.95 -28.37
CA ASP A 57 -2.49 14.49 -29.24
C ASP A 57 -2.71 14.19 -30.74
N ALA A 58 -3.59 13.25 -31.08
CA ALA A 58 -3.91 12.89 -32.46
C ALA A 58 -4.96 13.83 -33.10
N ASP A 59 -5.16 13.71 -34.42
CA ASP A 59 -6.05 14.60 -35.17
C ASP A 59 -7.47 14.68 -34.57
N GLY A 60 -7.94 15.91 -34.43
CA GLY A 60 -9.24 16.27 -33.86
C GLY A 60 -10.35 16.43 -34.90
N PRO A 61 -11.58 16.79 -34.47
CA PRO A 61 -11.94 17.17 -33.10
C PRO A 61 -12.30 15.96 -32.22
N PHE A 62 -11.73 15.86 -31.02
CA PHE A 62 -12.05 14.82 -30.02
C PHE A 62 -12.25 15.51 -28.66
N VAL A 63 -13.27 15.10 -27.91
CA VAL A 63 -13.56 15.66 -26.59
C VAL A 63 -13.74 14.52 -25.59
N ALA A 64 -12.95 14.51 -24.52
CA ALA A 64 -13.19 13.66 -23.36
C ALA A 64 -13.87 14.48 -22.26
N LEU A 65 -14.93 13.93 -21.69
CA LEU A 65 -15.72 14.53 -20.61
C LEU A 65 -15.79 13.54 -19.45
N ALA A 66 -15.53 14.02 -18.24
CA ALA A 66 -15.59 13.22 -17.03
C ALA A 66 -15.97 14.07 -15.82
N THR A 67 -16.54 13.43 -14.81
CA THR A 67 -16.71 13.90 -13.45
C THR A 67 -15.58 13.34 -12.59
N LEU A 68 -15.13 14.13 -11.61
CA LEU A 68 -14.06 13.74 -10.69
C LEU A 68 -14.31 14.39 -9.34
N TRP A 69 -14.28 13.60 -8.27
CA TRP A 69 -14.44 14.14 -6.91
C TRP A 69 -13.18 14.88 -6.46
N PRO A 70 -13.31 15.97 -5.66
CA PRO A 70 -12.15 16.76 -5.23
C PRO A 70 -11.05 15.97 -4.51
N ASP A 71 -11.41 14.96 -3.73
CA ASP A 71 -10.42 14.13 -3.00
C ASP A 71 -9.61 13.26 -3.96
N HIS A 72 -10.26 12.74 -5.01
CA HIS A 72 -9.61 11.93 -6.05
C HIS A 72 -8.75 12.81 -6.97
N ASP A 73 -9.25 13.99 -7.36
CA ASP A 73 -8.46 14.99 -8.06
C ASP A 73 -7.18 15.33 -7.29
N LYS A 74 -7.29 15.57 -5.98
CA LYS A 74 -6.13 15.83 -5.14
C LYS A 74 -5.16 14.64 -5.12
N ALA A 75 -5.65 13.41 -4.98
CA ALA A 75 -4.79 12.22 -4.99
C ALA A 75 -4.03 12.07 -6.31
N LEU A 76 -4.73 12.19 -7.44
CA LEU A 76 -4.17 12.03 -8.78
C LEU A 76 -3.23 13.19 -9.18
N THR A 77 -3.48 14.41 -8.68
CA THR A 77 -2.70 15.60 -9.05
C THR A 77 -1.55 15.92 -8.09
N THR A 78 -1.52 15.37 -6.88
CA THR A 78 -0.42 15.58 -5.90
C THR A 78 0.88 14.91 -6.35
N ALA A 79 1.93 15.71 -6.58
CA ALA A 79 3.23 15.20 -7.03
C ALA A 79 3.84 14.21 -6.03
N SER A 80 4.27 13.05 -6.51
CA SER A 80 4.98 12.06 -5.70
C SER A 80 6.44 12.49 -5.46
N THR A 81 6.92 12.34 -4.23
CA THR A 81 8.35 12.49 -3.89
C THR A 81 9.11 11.17 -4.00
N SER A 82 8.42 10.08 -4.33
CA SER A 82 9.03 8.76 -4.58
C SER A 82 9.68 8.72 -5.96
N SER A 83 10.69 7.87 -6.14
CA SER A 83 11.25 7.59 -7.46
C SER A 83 10.25 6.91 -8.40
N ASP A 84 9.23 6.25 -7.81
CA ASP A 84 8.09 5.66 -8.50
C ASP A 84 6.87 6.58 -8.28
N ASP A 85 6.49 7.34 -9.32
CA ASP A 85 5.32 8.22 -9.31
C ASP A 85 4.13 7.46 -9.90
N PRO A 86 3.22 6.93 -9.06
CA PRO A 86 2.16 6.03 -9.52
C PRO A 86 1.10 6.72 -10.40
N HIS A 87 1.03 8.05 -10.39
CA HIS A 87 -0.01 8.80 -11.11
C HIS A 87 0.59 9.79 -12.12
N ARG A 88 1.78 9.50 -12.67
CA ARG A 88 2.50 10.40 -13.56
C ARG A 88 1.67 10.76 -14.80
N GLN A 89 1.10 9.76 -15.47
CA GLN A 89 0.32 9.94 -16.69
C GLN A 89 -1.05 10.52 -16.39
N ALA A 90 -1.71 10.06 -15.31
CA ALA A 90 -2.97 10.64 -14.86
C ALA A 90 -2.82 12.14 -14.55
N ARG A 91 -1.75 12.53 -13.85
CA ARG A 91 -1.40 13.93 -13.56
C ARG A 91 -1.15 14.74 -14.83
N ALA A 92 -0.44 14.19 -15.80
CA ALA A 92 -0.19 14.86 -17.08
C ALA A 92 -1.48 15.05 -17.87
N LEU A 93 -2.38 14.06 -17.89
CA LEU A 93 -3.70 14.14 -18.52
C LEU A 93 -4.56 15.23 -17.88
N LEU A 94 -4.68 15.21 -16.55
CA LEU A 94 -5.47 16.18 -15.80
C LEU A 94 -4.91 17.61 -15.91
N SER A 95 -3.59 17.76 -16.07
CA SER A 95 -2.98 19.09 -16.27
C SER A 95 -3.44 19.81 -17.55
N GLN A 96 -3.94 19.05 -18.55
CA GLN A 96 -4.49 19.58 -19.80
C GLN A 96 -6.02 19.77 -19.75
N ALA A 97 -6.67 19.31 -18.69
CA ALA A 97 -8.12 19.34 -18.58
C ALA A 97 -8.65 20.76 -18.30
N HIS A 98 -9.81 21.08 -18.85
CA HIS A 98 -10.56 22.27 -18.47
C HIS A 98 -11.48 21.95 -17.29
N TYR A 99 -11.16 22.49 -16.12
CA TYR A 99 -11.94 22.25 -14.90
C TYR A 99 -13.17 23.15 -14.80
N VAL A 100 -14.32 22.50 -14.60
CA VAL A 100 -15.57 23.17 -14.21
C VAL A 100 -15.91 22.73 -12.79
N HIS A 101 -15.67 23.60 -11.82
CA HIS A 101 -15.95 23.30 -10.41
C HIS A 101 -17.43 23.50 -10.11
N LEU A 102 -18.10 22.41 -9.73
CA LEU A 102 -19.48 22.45 -9.25
C LEU A 102 -19.50 22.89 -7.78
N PRO A 103 -20.17 23.99 -7.42
CA PRO A 103 -20.27 24.39 -6.02
C PRO A 103 -21.12 23.40 -5.24
N SER A 104 -20.84 23.25 -3.94
CA SER A 104 -21.64 22.42 -3.04
C SER A 104 -23.04 22.99 -2.80
N SER A 105 -23.24 24.29 -3.06
CA SER A 105 -24.52 24.98 -2.94
C SER A 105 -24.60 26.11 -3.98
N PHE A 106 -25.78 26.30 -4.56
CA PHE A 106 -26.06 27.33 -5.56
C PHE A 106 -26.67 28.60 -4.95
N ALA A 107 -26.51 28.82 -3.64
CA ALA A 107 -27.11 29.94 -2.92
C ALA A 107 -26.71 31.31 -3.54
N GLU A 108 -25.46 31.45 -3.94
CA GLU A 108 -24.92 32.66 -4.58
C GLU A 108 -25.32 32.79 -6.06
N HIS A 109 -25.88 31.73 -6.65
CA HIS A 109 -26.23 31.63 -8.07
C HIS A 109 -27.73 31.45 -8.32
N LEU A 110 -28.57 31.71 -7.31
CA LEU A 110 -30.02 31.46 -7.38
C LEU A 110 -30.72 32.25 -8.49
N ASP A 111 -30.25 33.46 -8.83
CA ASP A 111 -30.83 34.24 -9.92
C ASP A 111 -30.57 33.56 -11.27
N ALA A 112 -29.34 33.08 -11.51
CA ALA A 112 -29.01 32.32 -12.71
C ALA A 112 -29.81 31.01 -12.79
N VAL A 113 -29.98 30.31 -11.66
CA VAL A 113 -30.83 29.11 -11.57
C VAL A 113 -32.28 29.45 -11.93
N ARG A 114 -32.85 30.51 -11.35
CA ARG A 114 -34.24 30.92 -11.62
C ARG A 114 -34.46 31.23 -13.10
N HIS A 115 -33.46 31.81 -13.77
CA HIS A 115 -33.51 31.98 -15.22
C HIS A 115 -33.47 30.64 -15.97
N ALA A 116 -32.61 29.71 -15.58
CA ALA A 116 -32.50 28.38 -16.21
C ALA A 116 -33.75 27.50 -16.00
N VAL A 117 -34.42 27.61 -14.85
CA VAL A 117 -35.66 26.88 -14.52
C VAL A 117 -36.77 27.04 -15.55
N SER A 118 -36.83 28.20 -16.24
CA SER A 118 -37.82 28.44 -17.29
C SER A 118 -37.70 27.48 -18.49
N HIS A 119 -36.57 26.80 -18.63
CA HIS A 119 -36.28 25.87 -19.74
C HIS A 119 -36.15 24.41 -19.28
N ASP A 120 -36.20 24.11 -17.99
CA ASP A 120 -36.00 22.75 -17.45
C ASP A 120 -36.88 22.47 -16.22
N ALA A 121 -37.86 21.57 -16.39
CA ALA A 121 -38.78 21.16 -15.33
C ALA A 121 -38.10 20.40 -14.18
N SER A 122 -36.97 19.73 -14.44
CA SER A 122 -36.20 19.03 -13.39
C SER A 122 -35.51 20.03 -12.46
N LEU A 123 -34.93 21.11 -13.02
CA LEU A 123 -34.38 22.22 -12.24
C LEU A 123 -35.46 22.94 -11.43
N ALA A 124 -36.67 23.11 -12.01
CA ALA A 124 -37.81 23.69 -11.32
C ALA A 124 -38.16 22.89 -10.06
N SER A 125 -38.27 21.56 -10.20
CA SER A 125 -38.57 20.65 -9.10
C SER A 125 -37.46 20.66 -8.04
N ALA A 126 -36.20 20.64 -8.47
CA ALA A 126 -35.05 20.64 -7.57
C ALA A 126 -34.93 21.93 -6.75
N LEU A 127 -35.12 23.10 -7.37
CA LEU A 127 -35.13 24.40 -6.70
C LEU A 127 -36.25 24.48 -5.66
N ASN A 128 -37.45 23.99 -5.98
CA ASN A 128 -38.58 23.98 -5.05
C ASN A 128 -38.39 23.03 -3.87
N ALA A 129 -37.70 21.90 -4.07
CA ALA A 129 -37.53 20.87 -3.06
C ALA A 129 -36.29 21.04 -2.16
N GLY A 130 -35.19 21.62 -2.67
CA GLY A 130 -33.94 21.75 -1.91
C GLY A 130 -33.29 23.13 -1.95
N GLY A 131 -33.98 24.15 -2.47
CA GLY A 131 -33.46 25.51 -2.50
C GLY A 131 -32.13 25.61 -3.23
N ALA A 132 -31.05 25.85 -2.47
CA ALA A 132 -29.71 26.00 -3.01
C ALA A 132 -28.97 24.67 -3.28
N ASP A 133 -29.43 23.55 -2.74
CA ASP A 133 -28.77 22.23 -2.86
C ASP A 133 -29.27 21.44 -4.07
N ILE A 134 -29.30 22.12 -5.22
CA ILE A 134 -29.98 21.67 -6.44
C ILE A 134 -29.36 20.38 -6.98
N ALA A 135 -28.04 20.31 -7.05
CA ALA A 135 -27.32 19.15 -7.57
C ALA A 135 -27.63 17.88 -6.75
N GLN A 136 -27.72 18.01 -5.43
CA GLN A 136 -28.04 16.92 -4.51
C GLN A 136 -29.47 16.43 -4.71
N VAL A 137 -30.42 17.35 -4.92
CA VAL A 137 -31.82 16.98 -5.16
C VAL A 137 -32.02 16.32 -6.51
N LEU A 138 -31.33 16.78 -7.55
CA LEU A 138 -31.32 16.17 -8.88
C LEU A 138 -30.74 14.76 -8.82
N ALA A 139 -29.68 14.54 -8.03
CA ALA A 139 -29.12 13.22 -7.79
C ALA A 139 -29.98 12.32 -6.88
N ALA A 140 -31.14 12.80 -6.41
CA ALA A 140 -32.00 12.16 -5.41
C ALA A 140 -31.26 11.81 -4.09
N GLY A 141 -30.18 12.53 -3.79
CA GLY A 141 -29.28 12.24 -2.68
C GLY A 141 -29.95 12.24 -1.30
N PRO A 142 -30.69 13.30 -0.91
CA PRO A 142 -31.40 13.32 0.36
C PRO A 142 -32.38 12.15 0.51
N GLN A 143 -33.11 11.80 -0.55
CA GLN A 143 -34.08 10.70 -0.50
C GLN A 143 -33.41 9.32 -0.45
N LEU A 144 -32.22 9.17 -1.06
CA LEU A 144 -31.39 7.97 -0.89
C LEU A 144 -30.96 7.81 0.58
N VAL A 145 -30.55 8.91 1.23
CA VAL A 145 -30.18 8.91 2.65
C VAL A 145 -31.39 8.62 3.53
N ASP A 146 -32.55 9.25 3.27
CA ASP A 146 -33.78 8.99 4.02
C ASP A 146 -34.20 7.51 3.94
N HIS A 147 -34.13 6.92 2.75
CA HIS A 147 -34.41 5.50 2.52
C HIS A 147 -33.47 4.59 3.30
N TYR A 148 -32.20 4.97 3.38
CA TYR A 148 -31.18 4.24 4.13
C TYR A 148 -31.34 4.39 5.65
N GLU A 149 -31.53 5.62 6.14
CA GLU A 149 -31.52 5.92 7.57
C GLU A 149 -32.83 5.51 8.25
N ALA A 150 -33.96 5.71 7.58
CA ALA A 150 -35.31 5.42 8.06
C ALA A 150 -35.96 4.31 7.21
N PRO A 151 -35.61 3.02 7.43
CA PRO A 151 -36.26 1.93 6.73
C PRO A 151 -37.69 1.71 7.24
N HIS A 152 -38.68 1.84 6.35
CA HIS A 152 -40.11 1.71 6.70
C HIS A 152 -40.75 0.37 6.28
N SER A 153 -40.01 -0.52 5.59
CA SER A 153 -40.55 -1.78 5.07
C SER A 153 -40.30 -2.97 6.01
N LEU A 154 -41.07 -4.06 5.85
CA LEU A 154 -40.89 -5.31 6.61
C LEU A 154 -39.45 -5.84 6.56
N TYR A 155 -38.79 -5.69 5.40
CA TYR A 155 -37.41 -6.10 5.20
C TYR A 155 -36.43 -4.92 5.22
N GLY A 156 -36.89 -3.75 5.67
CA GLY A 156 -36.15 -2.51 5.58
C GLY A 156 -34.87 -2.52 6.42
N ILE A 157 -34.94 -3.07 7.63
CA ILE A 157 -33.78 -3.24 8.51
C ILE A 157 -32.70 -4.12 7.87
N TYR A 158 -33.10 -5.18 7.14
CA TYR A 158 -32.17 -6.07 6.45
C TYR A 158 -31.60 -5.42 5.21
N GLY A 159 -32.40 -4.65 4.46
CA GLY A 159 -31.90 -3.86 3.33
C GLY A 159 -30.93 -2.76 3.78
N LYS A 160 -31.19 -2.09 4.91
CA LYS A 160 -30.25 -1.15 5.55
C LYS A 160 -28.93 -1.83 5.92
N ALA A 161 -28.97 -3.07 6.41
CA ALA A 161 -27.77 -3.85 6.69
C ALA A 161 -26.97 -4.16 5.40
N LEU A 162 -27.63 -4.52 4.30
CA LEU A 162 -26.98 -4.71 3.00
C LEU A 162 -26.32 -3.42 2.49
N ILE A 163 -27.05 -2.30 2.52
CA ILE A 163 -26.54 -0.99 2.10
C ILE A 163 -25.35 -0.58 2.98
N SER A 164 -25.42 -0.80 4.29
CA SER A 164 -24.31 -0.51 5.21
C SER A 164 -23.07 -1.36 4.91
N ALA A 165 -23.24 -2.64 4.60
CA ALA A 165 -22.14 -3.52 4.21
C ALA A 165 -21.52 -3.08 2.87
N ALA A 166 -22.34 -2.65 1.91
CA ALA A 166 -21.88 -2.13 0.64
C ALA A 166 -21.10 -0.81 0.80
N MET A 167 -21.58 0.11 1.63
CA MET A 167 -20.88 1.36 1.97
C MET A 167 -19.51 1.06 2.58
N ASP A 168 -19.47 0.20 3.60
CA ASP A 168 -18.22 -0.16 4.28
C ASP A 168 -17.24 -0.94 3.38
N ALA A 169 -17.70 -1.48 2.24
CA ALA A 169 -16.84 -2.07 1.21
C ALA A 169 -16.18 -1.01 0.31
N HIS A 170 -16.88 0.07 -0.07
CA HIS A 170 -16.33 1.11 -0.95
C HIS A 170 -15.39 2.08 -0.19
N ARG A 171 -15.59 2.24 1.12
CA ARG A 171 -14.72 3.07 2.00
C ARG A 171 -13.22 2.73 1.94
N PRO A 172 -12.79 1.45 2.01
CA PRO A 172 -11.39 1.08 1.87
C PRO A 172 -10.85 1.12 0.43
N GLY A 173 -11.65 1.59 -0.55
CA GLY A 173 -11.21 1.73 -1.95
C GLY A 173 -11.62 0.58 -2.87
N ILE A 174 -12.63 -0.22 -2.52
CA ILE A 174 -13.22 -1.14 -3.50
C ILE A 174 -14.03 -0.30 -4.49
N ILE A 175 -13.59 -0.28 -5.74
CA ILE A 175 -14.19 0.55 -6.82
C ILE A 175 -15.20 -0.28 -7.67
N GLY A 176 -15.13 -1.61 -7.60
CA GLY A 176 -15.91 -2.51 -8.46
C GLY A 176 -17.22 -3.07 -7.85
N PRO A 177 -18.02 -3.77 -8.68
CA PRO A 177 -19.24 -4.45 -8.24
C PRO A 177 -19.05 -5.40 -7.06
N LEU A 178 -20.03 -5.44 -6.16
CA LEU A 178 -20.03 -6.30 -4.98
C LEU A 178 -20.81 -7.60 -5.22
N PRO A 179 -20.24 -8.78 -4.93
CA PRO A 179 -20.97 -10.03 -4.97
C PRO A 179 -22.13 -10.07 -3.96
N LEU A 180 -23.28 -10.60 -4.36
CA LEU A 180 -24.41 -10.81 -3.45
C LEU A 180 -24.06 -11.79 -2.32
N THR A 181 -23.19 -12.77 -2.57
CA THR A 181 -22.67 -13.70 -1.55
C THR A 181 -21.86 -12.99 -0.47
N PHE A 182 -21.07 -11.98 -0.86
CA PHE A 182 -20.36 -11.12 0.08
C PHE A 182 -21.35 -10.34 0.97
N LEU A 183 -22.35 -9.68 0.36
CA LEU A 183 -23.33 -8.90 1.10
C LEU A 183 -24.16 -9.76 2.06
N HIS A 184 -24.55 -10.98 1.64
CA HIS A 184 -25.26 -11.95 2.46
C HIS A 184 -24.49 -12.27 3.75
N ASP A 185 -23.21 -12.62 3.65
CA ASP A 185 -22.39 -13.02 4.79
C ASP A 185 -21.98 -11.81 5.65
N ALA A 186 -21.77 -10.64 5.05
CA ALA A 186 -21.35 -9.44 5.75
C ALA A 186 -22.48 -8.82 6.60
N ALA A 187 -23.71 -8.76 6.06
CA ALA A 187 -24.84 -8.01 6.59
C ALA A 187 -25.23 -8.39 8.03
N GLN A 188 -24.98 -9.63 8.44
CA GLN A 188 -25.35 -10.14 9.76
C GLN A 188 -24.75 -9.32 10.91
N GLY A 189 -23.53 -8.81 10.74
CA GLY A 189 -22.84 -8.00 11.76
C GLY A 189 -23.35 -6.57 11.89
N TYR A 190 -24.22 -6.13 10.97
CA TYR A 190 -24.87 -4.82 11.01
C TYR A 190 -26.24 -4.85 11.68
N LEU A 191 -26.72 -6.04 12.03
CA LEU A 191 -27.98 -6.26 12.74
C LEU A 191 -27.72 -6.48 14.23
N THR A 192 -28.65 -6.04 15.07
CA THR A 192 -28.68 -6.36 16.49
C THR A 192 -29.02 -7.84 16.72
N GLY A 193 -28.77 -8.35 17.93
CA GLY A 193 -29.09 -9.74 18.28
C GLY A 193 -30.57 -10.08 18.10
N SER A 194 -31.46 -9.15 18.46
CA SER A 194 -32.92 -9.32 18.34
C SER A 194 -33.39 -9.30 16.89
N GLU A 195 -32.85 -8.39 16.06
CA GLU A 195 -33.18 -8.35 14.63
C GLU A 195 -32.73 -9.62 13.90
N ARG A 196 -31.55 -10.16 14.24
CA ARG A 196 -31.10 -11.45 13.70
C ARG A 196 -32.01 -12.60 14.14
N ALA A 197 -32.44 -12.61 15.40
CA ALA A 197 -33.32 -13.66 15.91
C ALA A 197 -34.73 -13.60 15.29
N ALA A 198 -35.17 -12.42 14.85
CA ALA A 198 -36.45 -12.21 14.17
C ALA A 198 -36.42 -12.53 12.67
N ALA A 199 -35.23 -12.69 12.09
CA ALA A 199 -35.06 -12.99 10.67
C ALA A 199 -35.42 -14.46 10.37
N ASP A 200 -36.25 -14.69 9.36
CA ASP A 200 -36.42 -16.02 8.77
C ASP A 200 -35.21 -16.33 7.86
N PRO A 201 -34.41 -17.37 8.16
CA PRO A 201 -33.19 -17.71 7.42
C PRO A 201 -33.39 -17.89 5.90
N ASN A 202 -34.59 -18.28 5.46
CA ASN A 202 -34.86 -18.58 4.06
C ASN A 202 -35.33 -17.36 3.25
N THR A 203 -35.85 -16.32 3.92
CA THR A 203 -36.55 -15.22 3.24
C THR A 203 -35.94 -13.85 3.50
N TRP A 204 -35.19 -13.67 4.59
CA TRP A 204 -34.65 -12.37 4.98
C TRP A 204 -33.82 -11.71 3.87
N PHE A 205 -32.96 -12.48 3.18
CA PHE A 205 -32.04 -11.96 2.18
C PHE A 205 -32.77 -11.59 0.89
N ALA A 206 -33.66 -12.46 0.40
CA ALA A 206 -34.50 -12.18 -0.75
C ALA A 206 -35.39 -10.95 -0.49
N GLY A 207 -35.98 -10.86 0.70
CA GLY A 207 -36.75 -9.70 1.14
C GLY A 207 -35.90 -8.42 1.23
N ALA A 208 -34.68 -8.49 1.75
CA ALA A 208 -33.74 -7.36 1.76
C ALA A 208 -33.42 -6.86 0.35
N LEU A 209 -33.27 -7.77 -0.61
CA LEU A 209 -33.08 -7.48 -2.04
C LEU A 209 -34.36 -6.97 -2.74
N THR A 210 -35.52 -6.98 -2.09
CA THR A 210 -36.69 -6.21 -2.58
C THR A 210 -36.66 -4.76 -2.09
N HIS A 211 -35.98 -4.47 -0.98
CA HIS A 211 -35.93 -3.14 -0.38
C HIS A 211 -34.72 -2.32 -0.81
N ALA A 212 -33.54 -2.93 -0.84
CA ALA A 212 -32.29 -2.24 -1.15
C ALA A 212 -32.21 -1.65 -2.57
N PRO A 213 -32.82 -2.25 -3.62
CA PRO A 213 -32.82 -1.67 -4.96
C PRO A 213 -34.12 -0.91 -5.29
N ILE A 214 -34.85 -0.37 -4.30
CA ILE A 214 -36.03 0.45 -4.57
C ILE A 214 -35.61 1.69 -5.38
N LEU A 215 -36.33 1.94 -6.48
CA LEU A 215 -36.10 3.07 -7.36
C LEU A 215 -36.62 4.36 -6.73
N ILE A 216 -35.71 5.28 -6.46
CA ILE A 216 -35.98 6.56 -5.81
C ILE A 216 -36.07 7.65 -6.87
N LYS A 217 -37.19 8.40 -6.85
CA LYS A 217 -37.48 9.49 -7.79
C LYS A 217 -37.38 9.13 -9.28
N GLN A 218 -37.46 7.85 -9.64
CA GLN A 218 -37.23 7.35 -11.00
C GLN A 218 -35.81 7.60 -11.54
N ILE A 219 -34.84 7.86 -10.66
CA ILE A 219 -33.48 8.27 -11.04
C ILE A 219 -32.46 7.21 -10.64
N THR A 220 -32.48 6.79 -9.37
CA THR A 220 -31.38 5.98 -8.81
C THR A 220 -31.90 4.98 -7.78
N ARG A 221 -31.10 3.96 -7.49
CA ARG A 221 -31.38 2.94 -6.48
C ARG A 221 -30.19 2.87 -5.52
N PRO A 222 -30.40 2.66 -4.21
CA PRO A 222 -29.30 2.48 -3.26
C PRO A 222 -28.33 1.37 -3.71
N LEU A 223 -28.86 0.19 -4.02
CA LEU A 223 -28.14 -0.87 -4.72
C LEU A 223 -28.67 -1.01 -6.14
N GLN A 224 -27.75 -1.02 -7.11
CA GLN A 224 -28.04 -0.98 -8.53
C GLN A 224 -27.59 -2.27 -9.20
N ASP A 225 -28.36 -2.69 -10.21
CA ASP A 225 -27.97 -3.77 -11.10
C ASP A 225 -26.80 -3.31 -11.96
N VAL A 226 -25.79 -4.16 -12.13
CA VAL A 226 -24.65 -3.87 -13.01
C VAL A 226 -24.98 -4.33 -14.42
N PRO A 227 -24.78 -3.52 -15.47
CA PRO A 227 -25.04 -3.96 -16.84
C PRO A 227 -24.17 -5.15 -17.25
N CYS A 228 -24.73 -6.09 -18.02
CA CYS A 228 -23.95 -7.17 -18.61
C CYS A 228 -23.03 -6.63 -19.72
N PRO A 229 -21.71 -6.90 -19.70
CA PRO A 229 -20.78 -6.37 -20.71
C PRO A 229 -21.07 -6.84 -22.14
N SER A 230 -21.66 -8.02 -22.31
CA SER A 230 -21.83 -8.69 -23.61
C SER A 230 -23.26 -8.71 -24.13
N GLY A 231 -24.19 -7.95 -23.53
CA GLY A 231 -25.57 -7.90 -24.02
C GLY A 231 -26.56 -7.17 -23.14
N MET A 232 -27.84 -7.39 -23.44
CA MET A 232 -28.96 -6.77 -22.71
C MET A 232 -29.18 -7.46 -21.35
N GLY A 233 -29.36 -6.67 -20.30
CA GLY A 233 -29.75 -7.13 -18.97
C GLY A 233 -28.70 -6.91 -17.89
N ALA A 234 -29.02 -7.33 -16.68
CA ALA A 234 -28.15 -7.21 -15.51
C ALA A 234 -27.17 -8.39 -15.41
N LEU A 235 -25.93 -8.10 -15.02
CA LEU A 235 -24.94 -9.07 -14.63
C LEU A 235 -25.39 -9.76 -13.33
N ALA A 236 -25.63 -11.06 -13.43
CA ALA A 236 -26.21 -11.82 -12.32
C ALA A 236 -25.24 -11.93 -11.13
N GLY A 237 -25.78 -11.79 -9.91
CA GLY A 237 -25.05 -12.08 -8.68
C GLY A 237 -24.17 -10.95 -8.16
N VAL A 238 -24.17 -9.78 -8.79
CA VAL A 238 -23.41 -8.60 -8.35
C VAL A 238 -24.27 -7.35 -8.35
N VAL A 239 -23.92 -6.38 -7.51
CA VAL A 239 -24.59 -5.08 -7.41
C VAL A 239 -23.57 -3.95 -7.23
N SER A 240 -23.93 -2.74 -7.65
CA SER A 240 -23.17 -1.52 -7.38
C SER A 240 -23.88 -0.65 -6.35
N LEU A 241 -23.13 0.09 -5.53
CA LEU A 241 -23.69 1.08 -4.59
C LEU A 241 -23.85 2.42 -5.32
N ALA A 242 -24.95 3.14 -5.09
CA ALA A 242 -25.13 4.47 -5.65
C ALA A 242 -23.99 5.43 -5.26
N ASP A 243 -23.45 6.16 -6.22
CA ASP A 243 -22.31 7.08 -6.05
C ASP A 243 -22.55 8.11 -4.94
N TYR A 244 -23.78 8.62 -4.82
CA TYR A 244 -24.13 9.54 -3.74
C TYR A 244 -23.98 8.91 -2.36
N LEU A 245 -24.37 7.62 -2.20
CA LEU A 245 -24.22 6.90 -0.94
C LEU A 245 -22.76 6.53 -0.66
N GLN A 246 -21.97 6.21 -1.69
CA GLN A 246 -20.52 6.05 -1.57
C GLN A 246 -19.86 7.34 -1.07
N HIS A 247 -20.26 8.50 -1.59
CA HIS A 247 -19.70 9.78 -1.14
C HIS A 247 -20.18 10.14 0.28
N HIS A 248 -21.46 9.94 0.56
CA HIS A 248 -22.06 10.20 1.87
C HIS A 248 -21.40 9.37 2.97
N ASP A 249 -21.13 8.09 2.72
CA ASP A 249 -20.55 7.18 3.71
C ASP A 249 -19.14 7.58 4.17
N ARG A 250 -18.33 8.17 3.28
CA ARG A 250 -16.95 8.57 3.58
C ARG A 250 -16.92 9.59 4.69
N ARG A 251 -17.97 10.40 4.82
CA ARG A 251 -18.10 11.44 5.86
C ARG A 251 -18.80 10.92 7.11
N THR A 252 -19.91 10.20 6.96
CA THR A 252 -20.76 9.83 8.10
C THR A 252 -20.30 8.58 8.83
N ARG A 253 -19.63 7.66 8.13
CA ARG A 253 -19.20 6.38 8.68
C ARG A 253 -17.69 6.28 8.89
N TRP A 254 -16.91 7.35 8.62
CA TRP A 254 -15.44 7.35 8.68
C TRP A 254 -14.85 6.68 9.93
N PHE A 255 -15.38 7.00 11.11
CA PHE A 255 -14.90 6.48 12.40
C PHE A 255 -15.47 5.10 12.76
N LEU A 256 -16.41 4.57 11.98
CA LEU A 256 -17.01 3.26 12.22
C LEU A 256 -16.11 2.16 11.62
N CYS A 257 -15.69 1.24 12.48
CA CYS A 257 -15.01 0.01 12.08
C CYS A 257 -16.05 -1.01 11.61
N PRO A 258 -15.91 -1.56 10.39
CA PRO A 258 -16.80 -2.64 9.93
C PRO A 258 -16.75 -3.84 10.88
N PRO A 259 -17.89 -4.54 11.08
CA PRO A 259 -18.01 -5.67 11.99
C PRO A 259 -17.15 -6.86 11.55
N ALA A 260 -16.89 -7.81 12.45
CA ALA A 260 -16.07 -8.99 12.14
C ALA A 260 -16.62 -9.85 10.98
N THR A 261 -17.95 -9.89 10.83
CA THR A 261 -18.62 -10.60 9.72
C THR A 261 -18.25 -10.01 8.36
N PHE A 262 -18.14 -8.67 8.27
CA PHE A 262 -17.71 -7.99 7.06
C PHE A 262 -16.32 -8.44 6.63
N TRP A 263 -15.35 -8.41 7.54
CA TRP A 263 -13.98 -8.82 7.23
C TRP A 263 -13.89 -10.30 6.85
N ASN A 264 -14.62 -11.18 7.55
CA ASN A 264 -14.67 -12.60 7.21
C ASN A 264 -15.29 -12.84 5.82
N ALA A 265 -16.35 -12.09 5.47
CA ALA A 265 -17.01 -12.17 4.18
C ALA A 265 -16.09 -11.64 3.06
N ALA A 266 -15.42 -10.52 3.32
CA ALA A 266 -14.46 -9.92 2.39
C ALA A 266 -13.36 -10.90 2.01
N THR A 267 -12.72 -11.53 3.00
CA THR A 267 -11.65 -12.53 2.78
C THR A 267 -12.11 -13.78 2.04
N ARG A 268 -13.41 -14.10 2.06
CA ARG A 268 -13.95 -15.29 1.42
C ARG A 268 -14.39 -15.04 -0.02
N HIS A 269 -15.03 -13.89 -0.26
CA HIS A 269 -15.80 -13.65 -1.48
C HIS A 269 -15.16 -12.64 -2.42
N LEU A 270 -14.26 -11.78 -1.93
CA LEU A 270 -13.59 -10.78 -2.76
C LEU A 270 -12.25 -11.35 -3.23
N GLN A 271 -12.09 -11.45 -4.55
CA GLN A 271 -10.91 -12.06 -5.18
C GLN A 271 -10.19 -11.09 -6.14
N SER A 272 -10.74 -9.89 -6.35
CA SER A 272 -10.10 -8.86 -7.16
C SER A 272 -8.86 -8.33 -6.42
N PRO A 273 -7.67 -8.29 -7.07
CA PRO A 273 -6.45 -7.75 -6.47
C PRO A 273 -6.63 -6.34 -5.91
N ASP A 274 -7.30 -5.46 -6.65
CA ASP A 274 -7.56 -4.06 -6.24
C ASP A 274 -8.43 -4.01 -4.98
N ALA A 275 -9.48 -4.84 -4.94
CA ALA A 275 -10.34 -4.93 -3.77
C ALA A 275 -9.60 -5.48 -2.52
N LEU A 276 -8.71 -6.45 -2.74
CA LEU A 276 -7.90 -7.04 -1.67
C LEU A 276 -6.84 -6.06 -1.16
N ALA A 277 -6.19 -5.28 -2.03
CA ALA A 277 -5.19 -4.29 -1.67
C ALA A 277 -5.79 -3.17 -0.78
N GLY A 278 -6.94 -2.61 -1.19
CA GLY A 278 -7.63 -1.59 -0.40
C GLY A 278 -8.04 -2.09 0.99
N LEU A 279 -8.57 -3.31 1.07
CA LEU A 279 -8.91 -3.95 2.35
C LEU A 279 -7.69 -4.27 3.21
N ALA A 280 -6.59 -4.74 2.59
CA ALA A 280 -5.36 -5.04 3.28
C ALA A 280 -4.78 -3.79 3.95
N TYR A 281 -4.80 -2.64 3.25
CA TYR A 281 -4.38 -1.36 3.80
C TYR A 281 -5.31 -0.84 4.91
N ALA A 282 -6.62 -1.03 4.75
CA ALA A 282 -7.62 -0.55 5.70
C ALA A 282 -7.68 -1.34 7.02
N ALA A 283 -7.24 -2.60 7.01
CA ALA A 283 -7.36 -3.52 8.15
C ALA A 283 -6.41 -3.17 9.33
N PRO A 284 -5.10 -2.88 9.14
CA PRO A 284 -4.19 -2.45 10.21
C PRO A 284 -4.64 -1.15 10.88
N VAL A 285 -5.08 -0.17 10.10
CA VAL A 285 -5.61 1.12 10.59
C VAL A 285 -6.81 0.91 11.54
N ARG A 286 -7.51 -0.21 11.39
CA ARG A 286 -8.68 -0.59 12.20
C ARG A 286 -8.38 -1.70 13.21
N HIS A 287 -7.09 -1.97 13.48
CA HIS A 287 -6.60 -3.01 14.39
C HIS A 287 -7.17 -4.41 14.09
N ARG A 288 -7.41 -4.73 12.81
CA ARG A 288 -7.84 -6.05 12.35
C ARG A 288 -6.64 -6.88 11.87
N LEU A 289 -5.64 -7.02 12.74
CA LEU A 289 -4.32 -7.58 12.39
C LEU A 289 -4.39 -9.00 11.81
N ARG A 290 -5.28 -9.87 12.33
CA ARG A 290 -5.50 -11.21 11.78
C ARG A 290 -5.96 -11.19 10.31
N HIS A 291 -6.81 -10.23 9.97
CA HIS A 291 -7.42 -10.09 8.64
C HIS A 291 -6.44 -9.41 7.70
N ALA A 292 -5.76 -8.38 8.17
CA ALA A 292 -4.66 -7.75 7.45
C ALA A 292 -3.58 -8.77 7.07
N ALA A 293 -3.15 -9.61 8.01
CA ALA A 293 -2.14 -10.63 7.74
C ALA A 293 -2.59 -11.60 6.64
N HIS A 294 -3.84 -12.07 6.71
CA HIS A 294 -4.40 -12.95 5.69
C HIS A 294 -4.52 -12.25 4.32
N LEU A 295 -5.02 -11.01 4.29
CA LEU A 295 -5.17 -10.24 3.05
C LEU A 295 -3.82 -9.95 2.39
N TYR A 296 -2.79 -9.57 3.16
CA TYR A 296 -1.44 -9.39 2.64
C TYR A 296 -0.81 -10.69 2.14
N CYS A 297 -1.07 -11.83 2.79
CA CYS A 297 -0.64 -13.13 2.26
C CYS A 297 -1.27 -13.41 0.89
N VAL A 298 -2.59 -13.20 0.74
CA VAL A 298 -3.28 -13.42 -0.53
C VAL A 298 -2.78 -12.45 -1.61
N ALA A 299 -2.57 -11.18 -1.28
CA ALA A 299 -2.01 -10.20 -2.21
C ALA A 299 -0.58 -10.57 -2.65
N ALA A 300 0.26 -11.03 -1.73
CA ALA A 300 1.61 -11.52 -2.05
C ALA A 300 1.58 -12.76 -2.96
N GLU A 301 0.65 -13.69 -2.74
CA GLU A 301 0.44 -14.86 -3.61
C GLU A 301 -0.06 -14.45 -5.00
N ALA A 302 -0.83 -13.35 -5.10
CA ALA A 302 -1.25 -12.74 -6.36
C ALA A 302 -0.15 -11.91 -7.05
N GLY A 303 1.02 -11.78 -6.43
CA GLY A 303 2.19 -11.13 -7.03
C GLY A 303 2.39 -9.67 -6.65
N ASP A 304 1.69 -9.13 -5.65
CA ASP A 304 1.96 -7.80 -5.09
C ASP A 304 3.21 -7.83 -4.20
N PRO A 305 4.36 -7.26 -4.62
CA PRO A 305 5.60 -7.29 -3.83
C PRO A 305 5.50 -6.45 -2.56
N SER A 306 4.67 -5.40 -2.57
CA SER A 306 4.51 -4.49 -1.43
C SER A 306 3.81 -5.19 -0.26
N ALA A 307 2.96 -6.19 -0.55
CA ALA A 307 2.22 -6.93 0.46
C ALA A 307 3.13 -7.72 1.42
N LEU A 308 4.25 -8.27 0.94
CA LEU A 308 5.23 -8.96 1.79
C LEU A 308 5.92 -8.00 2.77
N THR A 309 6.31 -6.81 2.31
CA THR A 309 6.89 -5.77 3.15
C THR A 309 5.91 -5.33 4.24
N ARG A 310 4.65 -5.09 3.88
CA ARG A 310 3.60 -4.70 4.85
C ARG A 310 3.32 -5.80 5.87
N LEU A 311 3.30 -7.05 5.45
CA LEU A 311 3.14 -8.18 6.36
C LEU A 311 4.31 -8.29 7.35
N ALA A 312 5.53 -8.02 6.89
CA ALA A 312 6.73 -8.01 7.72
C ALA A 312 6.72 -6.85 8.73
N GLU A 313 6.35 -5.63 8.30
CA GLU A 313 6.18 -4.45 9.18
C GLU A 313 5.19 -4.74 10.32
N MET A 314 4.08 -5.42 10.01
CA MET A 314 3.11 -5.82 11.03
C MET A 314 3.70 -6.80 12.05
N ARG A 315 4.44 -7.82 11.58
CA ARG A 315 5.08 -8.81 12.47
C ARG A 315 6.12 -8.17 13.38
N GLU A 316 6.90 -7.23 12.84
CA GLU A 316 7.87 -6.44 13.60
C GLU A 316 7.18 -5.54 14.64
N GLY A 317 6.08 -4.89 14.27
CA GLY A 317 5.26 -4.10 15.21
C GLY A 317 4.72 -4.89 16.40
N ASP A 318 4.47 -6.19 16.21
CA ASP A 318 4.05 -7.12 17.26
C ASP A 318 5.22 -7.81 18.00
N GLY A 319 6.46 -7.48 17.63
CA GLY A 319 7.69 -7.99 18.24
C GLY A 319 8.15 -9.36 17.74
N ASP A 320 7.51 -9.90 16.71
CA ASP A 320 7.84 -11.18 16.08
C ASP A 320 8.95 -11.00 15.00
N GLN A 321 10.11 -10.48 15.41
CA GLN A 321 11.24 -10.17 14.51
C GLN A 321 11.69 -11.38 13.66
N GLU A 322 11.63 -12.58 14.24
CA GLU A 322 12.01 -13.85 13.58
C GLU A 322 11.06 -14.22 12.44
N GLU A 323 9.77 -13.86 12.53
CA GLU A 323 8.75 -14.14 11.50
C GLU A 323 8.68 -13.01 10.45
N ALA A 324 9.07 -11.79 10.81
CA ALA A 324 9.20 -10.67 9.86
C ALA A 324 10.35 -10.85 8.88
N GLU A 325 11.45 -11.45 9.33
CA GLU A 325 12.70 -11.62 8.56
C GLU A 325 12.54 -12.34 7.21
N PRO A 326 11.98 -13.56 7.14
CA PRO A 326 11.83 -14.25 5.87
C PRO A 326 10.91 -13.49 4.91
N LEU A 327 9.97 -12.70 5.43
CA LEU A 327 9.04 -11.90 4.64
C LEU A 327 9.74 -10.69 4.01
N TYR A 328 10.56 -9.96 4.77
CA TYR A 328 11.36 -8.87 4.20
C TYR A 328 12.36 -9.39 3.15
N VAL A 329 13.03 -10.53 3.42
CA VAL A 329 13.95 -11.14 2.45
C VAL A 329 13.22 -11.56 1.18
N ALA A 330 12.02 -12.13 1.31
CA ALA A 330 11.19 -12.51 0.17
C ALA A 330 10.69 -11.30 -0.62
N ALA A 331 10.28 -10.22 0.07
CA ALA A 331 9.88 -8.97 -0.57
C ALA A 331 11.01 -8.35 -1.40
N CYS A 332 12.24 -8.48 -0.92
CA CYS A 332 13.43 -7.96 -1.58
C CYS A 332 14.06 -8.96 -2.55
N ALA A 333 13.46 -10.14 -2.76
CA ALA A 333 14.00 -11.16 -3.66
C ALA A 333 13.88 -10.67 -5.11
N GLY A 334 14.97 -10.11 -5.63
CA GLY A 334 15.05 -9.55 -6.98
C GLY A 334 15.42 -8.06 -7.02
N GLU A 335 15.41 -7.36 -5.87
CA GLU A 335 15.79 -5.94 -5.80
C GLU A 335 16.94 -5.70 -4.79
N PRO A 336 18.15 -5.36 -5.27
CA PRO A 336 19.32 -5.11 -4.42
C PRO A 336 19.12 -3.97 -3.40
N SER A 337 18.30 -2.98 -3.77
CA SER A 337 17.96 -1.81 -2.96
C SER A 337 17.15 -2.18 -1.72
N GLY A 338 16.20 -3.13 -1.84
CA GLY A 338 15.37 -3.58 -0.72
C GLY A 338 16.18 -4.32 0.34
N LEU A 339 17.09 -5.20 -0.09
CA LEU A 339 18.00 -5.92 0.82
C LEU A 339 18.93 -4.96 1.57
N ALA A 340 19.37 -3.87 0.91
CA ALA A 340 20.19 -2.84 1.52
C ALA A 340 19.44 -2.08 2.63
N TRP A 341 18.20 -1.68 2.37
CA TRP A 341 17.34 -1.01 3.33
C TRP A 341 17.06 -1.88 4.57
N LEU A 342 16.79 -3.17 4.38
CA LEU A 342 16.60 -4.11 5.48
C LEU A 342 17.86 -4.27 6.34
N ALA A 343 19.03 -4.30 5.69
CA ALA A 343 20.31 -4.39 6.39
C ALA A 343 20.59 -3.15 7.26
N GLU A 344 20.25 -1.96 6.77
CA GLU A 344 20.35 -0.70 7.54
C GLU A 344 19.45 -0.71 8.78
N ARG A 345 18.19 -1.10 8.62
CA ARG A 345 17.26 -1.25 9.75
C ARG A 345 17.80 -2.20 10.83
N ARG A 346 18.40 -3.32 10.41
CA ARG A 346 18.99 -4.33 11.30
C ARG A 346 20.23 -3.82 12.03
N GLU A 347 21.06 -3.03 11.34
CA GLU A 347 22.22 -2.40 11.95
C GLU A 347 21.82 -1.38 13.03
N GLU A 348 20.79 -0.57 12.77
CA GLU A 348 20.23 0.36 13.77
C GLU A 348 19.71 -0.36 15.02
N ALA A 349 19.14 -1.55 14.83
CA ALA A 349 18.67 -2.42 15.91
C ALA A 349 19.82 -3.17 16.63
N GLY A 350 21.07 -3.05 16.16
CA GLY A 350 22.24 -3.73 16.74
C GLY A 350 22.33 -5.22 16.42
N ASP A 351 21.62 -5.69 15.39
CA ASP A 351 21.60 -7.10 14.98
C ASP A 351 22.86 -7.48 14.18
N GLN A 352 23.45 -8.63 14.49
CA GLN A 352 24.60 -9.17 13.76
C GLN A 352 24.23 -9.73 12.39
N GLU A 353 22.96 -10.06 12.16
CA GLU A 353 22.47 -10.61 10.89
C GLU A 353 22.42 -9.54 9.78
N ALA A 354 22.46 -8.24 10.13
CA ALA A 354 22.63 -7.13 9.20
C ALA A 354 23.80 -7.37 8.21
N GLN A 355 24.88 -7.99 8.69
CA GLN A 355 26.04 -8.32 7.89
C GLN A 355 25.71 -9.30 6.74
N ARG A 356 24.84 -10.29 6.98
CA ARG A 356 24.47 -11.28 5.95
C ARG A 356 23.59 -10.65 4.88
N LEU A 357 22.71 -9.74 5.28
CA LEU A 357 21.85 -8.98 4.37
C LEU A 357 22.65 -8.01 3.51
N TYR A 358 23.63 -7.30 4.08
CA TYR A 358 24.53 -6.47 3.30
C TYR A 358 25.34 -7.29 2.28
N VAL A 359 25.77 -8.51 2.63
CA VAL A 359 26.45 -9.42 1.67
C VAL A 359 25.51 -9.83 0.54
N ALA A 360 24.29 -10.28 0.85
CA ALA A 360 23.31 -10.66 -0.16
C ALA A 360 22.94 -9.49 -1.09
N ALA A 361 22.79 -8.28 -0.54
CA ALA A 361 22.53 -7.07 -1.31
C ALA A 361 23.72 -6.70 -2.21
N ALA A 362 24.95 -6.79 -1.70
CA ALA A 362 26.17 -6.53 -2.46
C ALA A 362 26.37 -7.55 -3.60
N ASP A 363 26.14 -8.84 -3.34
CA ASP A 363 26.18 -9.91 -4.35
C ASP A 363 25.12 -9.71 -5.44
N ALA A 364 24.01 -9.06 -5.12
CA ALA A 364 22.97 -8.66 -6.06
C ALA A 364 23.27 -7.34 -6.80
N GLY A 365 24.40 -6.67 -6.50
CA GLY A 365 24.84 -5.43 -7.17
C GLY A 365 24.56 -4.14 -6.42
N SER A 366 24.17 -4.18 -5.13
CA SER A 366 23.98 -2.98 -4.31
C SER A 366 25.32 -2.32 -3.96
N THR A 367 25.54 -1.13 -4.52
CA THR A 367 26.75 -0.32 -4.31
C THR A 367 26.81 0.28 -2.90
N SER A 368 25.66 0.66 -2.34
CA SER A 368 25.56 1.17 -0.96
C SER A 368 25.90 0.07 0.06
N SER A 369 25.41 -1.15 -0.16
CA SER A 369 25.73 -2.29 0.70
C SER A 369 27.21 -2.69 0.61
N SER A 370 27.79 -2.66 -0.60
CA SER A 370 29.21 -2.93 -0.81
C SER A 370 30.10 -1.91 -0.07
N LYS A 371 29.74 -0.62 -0.11
CA LYS A 371 30.39 0.43 0.69
C LYS A 371 30.29 0.14 2.19
N ARG A 372 29.09 -0.15 2.70
CA ARG A 372 28.88 -0.41 4.13
C ARG A 372 29.67 -1.62 4.64
N LEU A 373 29.81 -2.66 3.83
CA LEU A 373 30.65 -3.82 4.12
C LEU A 373 32.15 -3.46 4.14
N ALA A 374 32.60 -2.62 3.20
CA ALA A 374 33.98 -2.15 3.15
C ALA A 374 34.35 -1.35 4.41
N GLU A 375 33.47 -0.44 4.84
CA GLU A 375 33.65 0.33 6.08
C GLU A 375 33.79 -0.59 7.31
N ARG A 376 32.89 -1.57 7.47
CA ARG A 376 32.96 -2.53 8.59
C ARG A 376 34.23 -3.38 8.57
N ARG A 377 34.63 -3.88 7.41
CA ARG A 377 35.85 -4.69 7.28
C ARG A 377 37.11 -3.88 7.55
N GLY A 378 37.14 -2.62 7.11
CA GLY A 378 38.21 -1.69 7.45
C GLY A 378 38.29 -1.45 8.96
N GLY A 379 37.16 -1.13 9.61
CA GLY A 379 37.11 -0.95 11.07
C GLY A 379 37.52 -2.19 11.87
N ALA A 380 37.36 -3.39 11.31
CA ALA A 380 37.81 -4.66 11.90
C ALA A 380 39.29 -5.02 11.59
N GLY A 381 39.96 -4.26 10.72
CA GLY A 381 41.35 -4.51 10.30
C GLY A 381 41.52 -5.43 9.09
N ASP A 382 40.43 -5.87 8.45
CA ASP A 382 40.43 -6.71 7.23
C ASP A 382 40.62 -5.85 5.96
N TRP A 383 41.71 -5.10 5.90
CA TRP A 383 41.91 -4.03 4.91
C TRP A 383 41.89 -4.49 3.45
N GLU A 384 42.47 -5.65 3.15
CA GLU A 384 42.49 -6.19 1.77
C GLU A 384 41.09 -6.57 1.29
N VAL A 385 40.24 -7.07 2.20
CA VAL A 385 38.84 -7.42 1.88
C VAL A 385 38.03 -6.14 1.69
N ALA A 386 38.26 -5.15 2.55
CA ALA A 386 37.59 -3.85 2.48
C ALA A 386 37.88 -3.12 1.16
N GLU A 387 39.13 -3.10 0.72
CA GLU A 387 39.50 -2.45 -0.55
C GLU A 387 38.88 -3.16 -1.76
N ARG A 388 38.87 -4.50 -1.79
CA ARG A 388 38.24 -5.24 -2.89
C ARG A 388 36.76 -4.92 -3.01
N LEU A 389 36.05 -4.85 -1.88
CA LEU A 389 34.63 -4.47 -1.84
C LEU A 389 34.40 -3.03 -2.30
N ALA A 390 35.26 -2.09 -1.88
CA ALA A 390 35.17 -0.68 -2.27
C ALA A 390 35.46 -0.46 -3.76
N ARG A 391 36.43 -1.17 -4.34
CA ARG A 391 36.72 -1.15 -5.79
C ARG A 391 35.59 -1.76 -6.60
N HIS A 392 35.08 -2.92 -6.19
CA HIS A 392 33.95 -3.56 -6.86
C HIS A 392 32.70 -2.67 -6.89
N ALA A 393 32.44 -1.93 -5.80
CA ALA A 393 31.36 -0.95 -5.73
C ALA A 393 31.53 0.23 -6.72
N GLY A 394 32.78 0.61 -7.04
CA GLY A 394 33.09 1.66 -8.02
C GLY A 394 33.00 1.16 -9.47
N ASP A 395 33.53 -0.03 -9.74
CA ASP A 395 33.58 -0.62 -11.09
C ASP A 395 32.19 -1.05 -11.60
N SER A 396 31.29 -1.46 -10.69
CA SER A 396 29.91 -1.86 -11.04
C SER A 396 28.95 -0.66 -11.25
N SER A 397 29.39 0.57 -10.98
CA SER A 397 28.54 1.76 -11.04
C SER A 397 28.96 2.71 -12.16
N GLY A 398 28.24 2.69 -13.28
CA GLY A 398 28.31 3.78 -14.26
C GLY A 398 27.54 5.01 -13.77
N GLY A 399 28.15 6.19 -13.79
CA GLY A 399 27.46 7.48 -13.51
C GLY A 399 27.29 7.83 -12.03
N LEU A 400 26.14 8.44 -11.66
CA LEU A 400 25.86 9.12 -10.38
C LEU A 400 26.21 8.33 -9.10
N PHE A 401 26.26 6.99 -9.19
CA PHE A 401 26.53 6.08 -8.07
C PHE A 401 28.02 5.70 -7.88
N ALA A 402 28.93 6.12 -8.77
CA ALA A 402 30.40 6.00 -8.62
C ALA A 402 30.94 6.72 -7.36
N ARG A 403 30.15 7.64 -6.82
CA ARG A 403 30.39 8.30 -5.52
C ARG A 403 30.43 7.31 -4.34
N ASN A 404 29.75 6.18 -4.42
CA ASN A 404 29.72 5.21 -3.32
C ASN A 404 31.04 4.43 -3.20
N GLY A 405 31.62 3.97 -4.30
CA GLY A 405 32.94 3.32 -4.31
C GLY A 405 34.09 4.27 -3.93
N SER A 406 34.11 5.47 -4.51
CA SER A 406 35.12 6.50 -4.18
C SER A 406 35.04 6.99 -2.74
N SER A 407 33.83 7.16 -2.18
CA SER A 407 33.67 7.51 -0.76
C SER A 407 34.11 6.39 0.19
N ALA A 408 33.88 5.12 -0.15
CA ALA A 408 34.38 3.99 0.62
C ALA A 408 35.92 3.92 0.63
N LEU A 409 36.55 4.15 -0.53
CA LEU A 409 38.02 4.20 -0.65
C LEU A 409 38.62 5.38 0.12
N THR A 410 37.95 6.54 0.12
CA THR A 410 38.37 7.72 0.89
C THR A 410 38.35 7.44 2.39
N TRP A 411 37.28 6.82 2.88
CA TRP A 411 37.16 6.44 4.28
C TRP A 411 38.24 5.42 4.70
N LEU A 412 38.54 4.43 3.86
CA LEU A 412 39.64 3.48 4.12
C LEU A 412 41.01 4.16 4.16
N ALA A 413 41.24 5.17 3.33
CA ALA A 413 42.48 5.96 3.34
C ALA A 413 42.64 6.75 4.66
N GLU A 414 41.56 7.37 5.15
CA GLU A 414 41.55 8.08 6.44
C GLU A 414 41.86 7.12 7.61
N MET A 415 41.27 5.93 7.62
CA MET A 415 41.56 4.92 8.64
C MET A 415 43.02 4.43 8.61
N ARG A 416 43.65 4.31 7.42
CA ARG A 416 45.08 3.94 7.29
C ARG A 416 46.01 5.07 7.72
N GLU A 417 45.62 6.31 7.47
CA GLU A 417 46.33 7.50 7.95
C GLU A 417 46.32 7.57 9.49
N GLU A 418 45.17 7.29 10.12
CA GLU A 418 45.05 7.21 11.59
C GLU A 418 45.82 6.03 12.19
N ALA A 419 45.95 4.91 11.46
CA ALA A 419 46.79 3.78 11.84
C ALA A 419 48.30 4.01 11.63
N GLY A 420 48.70 5.13 11.02
CA GLY A 420 50.10 5.49 10.74
C GLY A 420 50.68 4.93 9.45
N ASP A 421 49.87 4.29 8.60
CA ASP A 421 50.26 3.68 7.32
C ASP A 421 50.13 4.69 6.17
N GLN A 422 51.02 5.68 6.19
CA GLN A 422 50.94 6.85 5.30
C GLN A 422 51.05 6.50 3.81
N GLU A 423 51.89 5.52 3.45
CA GLU A 423 52.09 5.10 2.06
C GLU A 423 50.83 4.45 1.48
N GLU A 424 50.12 3.67 2.31
CA GLU A 424 48.93 2.95 1.90
C GLU A 424 47.70 3.87 1.84
N ALA A 425 47.61 4.84 2.76
CA ALA A 425 46.62 5.91 2.70
C ALA A 425 46.73 6.71 1.39
N GLU A 426 47.95 7.10 0.98
CA GLU A 426 48.17 7.81 -0.29
C GLU A 426 47.76 6.98 -1.51
N ARG A 427 47.98 5.66 -1.48
CA ARG A 427 47.55 4.76 -2.56
C ARG A 427 46.03 4.69 -2.68
N LEU A 428 45.34 4.60 -1.54
CA LEU A 428 43.87 4.56 -1.49
C LEU A 428 43.24 5.91 -1.89
N TYR A 429 43.83 7.05 -1.51
CA TYR A 429 43.37 8.36 -1.97
C TYR A 429 43.49 8.53 -3.49
N ARG A 430 44.57 8.01 -4.11
CA ARG A 430 44.70 8.02 -5.58
C ARG A 430 43.65 7.13 -6.24
N ALA A 431 43.44 5.91 -5.72
CA ALA A 431 42.41 5.01 -6.23
C ALA A 431 40.98 5.60 -6.09
N ALA A 432 40.70 6.36 -5.02
CA ALA A 432 39.42 7.06 -4.84
C ALA A 432 39.24 8.18 -5.87
N ALA A 433 40.29 8.93 -6.18
CA ALA A 433 40.28 10.00 -7.19
C ALA A 433 40.14 9.47 -8.62
N ASP A 434 40.71 8.30 -8.90
CA ASP A 434 40.58 7.63 -10.20
C ASP A 434 39.16 7.03 -10.40
N ALA A 435 38.49 6.62 -9.31
CA ALA A 435 37.16 6.00 -9.33
C ALA A 435 35.99 7.02 -9.25
N GLY A 436 36.18 8.16 -8.60
CA GLY A 436 35.20 9.25 -8.53
C GLY A 436 35.64 10.36 -9.46
N ASP A 437 35.05 10.42 -10.66
CA ASP A 437 35.39 11.33 -11.77
C ASP A 437 35.14 12.82 -11.47
N ILE A 438 35.72 13.34 -10.39
CA ILE A 438 35.90 14.75 -10.03
C ILE A 438 37.19 14.83 -9.22
N ALA A 439 38.15 15.58 -9.76
CA ALA A 439 39.41 15.92 -9.09
C ALA A 439 39.16 16.38 -7.64
N LEU A 440 39.68 15.63 -6.67
CA LEU A 440 39.87 16.08 -5.28
C LEU A 440 41.35 16.49 -5.11
N PRO A 441 41.76 17.73 -5.38
CA PRO A 441 43.17 18.11 -5.42
C PRO A 441 43.68 18.72 -4.11
N GLN A 442 43.02 18.54 -2.95
CA GLN A 442 43.36 19.35 -1.77
C GLN A 442 44.06 18.64 -0.60
N ARG A 443 44.12 17.30 -0.52
CA ARG A 443 44.87 16.62 0.59
C ARG A 443 46.23 16.04 0.19
N THR A 444 46.41 15.59 -1.05
CA THR A 444 47.70 15.05 -1.53
C THR A 444 48.76 16.13 -1.78
N ALA A 445 48.35 17.35 -2.16
CA ALA A 445 49.26 18.46 -2.44
C ALA A 445 49.89 19.09 -1.17
N LEU A 446 49.25 18.96 -0.01
CA LEU A 446 49.76 19.55 1.24
C LEU A 446 50.90 18.73 1.86
N LYS A 447 50.93 17.39 1.71
CA LYS A 447 51.98 16.54 2.31
C LYS A 447 53.26 16.45 1.50
N GLN A 448 53.22 16.64 0.17
CA GLN A 448 54.46 16.67 -0.63
C GLN A 448 55.34 17.91 -0.36
N ARG A 449 54.81 18.94 0.31
CA ARG A 449 55.57 20.12 0.74
C ARG A 449 56.26 19.97 2.10
N GLU A 450 55.97 18.92 2.88
CA GLU A 450 56.50 18.73 4.24
C GLU A 450 57.48 17.54 4.37
N ARG A 451 58.25 17.21 3.32
CA ARG A 451 59.47 16.38 3.47
C ARG A 451 60.67 17.29 3.77
N PRO A 452 61.17 17.40 5.02
CA PRO A 452 62.46 18.01 5.26
C PRO A 452 63.61 17.02 4.97
N PRO A 453 64.81 17.49 4.57
CA PRO A 453 65.91 16.63 4.19
C PRO A 453 66.60 16.01 5.41
N SER A 454 67.04 14.77 5.21
CA SER A 454 67.80 13.93 6.14
C SER A 454 68.97 14.65 6.83
N HIS A 455 68.94 14.73 8.16
CA HIS A 455 70.12 14.94 9.01
C HIS A 455 70.00 14.09 10.28
N GLY A 456 71.04 13.31 10.58
CA GLY A 456 71.12 12.46 11.77
C GLY A 456 71.52 13.23 13.03
N TYR A 457 71.08 12.73 14.19
CA TYR A 457 71.86 12.53 15.42
C TYR A 457 70.94 12.00 16.54
N GLY A 458 71.45 11.03 17.31
CA GLY A 458 71.30 11.04 18.79
C GLY A 458 70.07 10.41 19.45
N ARG A 459 70.30 9.26 20.09
CA ARG A 459 69.50 8.55 21.11
C ARG A 459 68.77 9.44 22.13
N ASN A 460 67.60 8.98 22.64
CA ASN A 460 67.45 8.62 24.06
C ASN A 460 66.15 7.84 24.39
N HIS A 461 66.28 6.92 25.34
CA HIS A 461 65.26 6.06 25.93
C HIS A 461 64.27 6.79 26.85
N ALA A 462 63.01 6.35 26.88
CA ALA A 462 62.22 6.23 28.12
C ALA A 462 61.08 5.20 27.96
N ARG A 463 60.91 4.34 28.97
CA ARG A 463 59.91 3.25 29.09
C ARG A 463 58.65 3.71 29.87
N LEU A 464 57.46 3.38 29.33
CA LEU A 464 56.24 2.74 29.94
C LEU A 464 55.53 3.39 31.17
N PRO A 465 54.32 2.95 31.60
CA PRO A 465 53.23 2.14 30.99
C PRO A 465 51.78 2.68 31.24
N GLY A 466 50.73 2.01 30.70
CA GLY A 466 49.37 2.15 31.24
C GLY A 466 48.26 1.47 30.45
N ALA A 467 47.99 0.20 30.74
CA ALA A 467 46.89 -0.59 30.19
C ALA A 467 45.52 -0.17 30.75
N ASN A 468 44.45 -0.30 29.95
CA ASN A 468 43.18 -0.81 30.50
C ASN A 468 42.33 -1.54 29.46
N ARG A 469 42.35 -2.87 29.54
CA ARG A 469 41.42 -3.79 28.87
C ARG A 469 40.07 -3.72 29.58
N LYS A 470 38.97 -3.51 28.85
CA LYS A 470 37.62 -3.91 29.31
C LYS A 470 37.24 -5.24 28.68
N ARG A 471 36.72 -6.10 29.55
CA ARG A 471 36.50 -7.54 29.40
C ARG A 471 35.25 -7.82 28.56
N THR A 472 35.41 -8.69 27.57
CA THR A 472 34.35 -9.50 26.96
C THR A 472 33.98 -10.66 27.88
N ILE A 473 32.68 -10.94 28.00
CA ILE A 473 32.11 -12.12 28.68
C ILE A 473 31.68 -13.11 27.58
N PRO A 474 32.14 -14.38 27.57
CA PRO A 474 31.76 -15.35 26.56
C PRO A 474 30.48 -16.09 26.95
N TRP A 475 29.57 -16.29 25.98
CA TRP A 475 28.48 -17.28 26.10
C TRP A 475 28.72 -18.44 25.13
N HIS A 476 28.51 -19.65 25.67
CA HIS A 476 28.78 -20.93 25.04
C HIS A 476 27.72 -21.34 24.01
N ALA A 477 28.22 -21.89 22.90
CA ALA A 477 27.74 -22.98 22.07
C ALA A 477 26.24 -23.35 22.12
N TRP A 478 25.56 -23.17 20.98
CA TRP A 478 24.51 -24.08 20.52
C TRP A 478 24.78 -24.55 19.09
N SER A 479 24.40 -25.80 18.87
CA SER A 479 24.78 -26.73 17.82
C SER A 479 24.24 -26.41 16.43
N ARG A 480 25.07 -26.73 15.42
CA ARG A 480 24.69 -26.84 14.01
C ARG A 480 23.54 -27.84 13.84
N THR A 481 22.53 -27.47 13.07
CA THR A 481 21.78 -28.45 12.28
C THR A 481 21.44 -27.81 10.93
N ALA A 482 21.87 -28.50 9.89
CA ALA A 482 21.77 -28.10 8.49
C ALA A 482 20.30 -28.06 8.02
N TRP A 483 19.94 -27.08 7.21
CA TRP A 483 18.76 -27.15 6.35
C TRP A 483 19.17 -26.95 4.90
N SER A 484 19.04 -28.02 4.13
CA SER A 484 19.27 -28.10 2.70
C SER A 484 18.11 -27.45 1.93
N ARG A 485 18.48 -26.72 0.87
CA ARG A 485 17.61 -26.06 -0.10
C ARG A 485 16.69 -27.06 -0.82
N SER A 486 15.40 -26.74 -0.85
CA SER A 486 14.54 -26.93 -2.01
C SER A 486 13.55 -25.77 -2.02
N CYS A 487 13.86 -24.75 -2.82
CA CYS A 487 12.97 -23.64 -3.13
C CYS A 487 12.18 -24.02 -4.38
N ALA A 488 11.06 -24.71 -4.18
CA ALA A 488 9.95 -24.77 -5.11
C ALA A 488 8.76 -25.36 -4.34
N GLY A 489 7.75 -24.53 -4.08
CA GLY A 489 6.43 -24.99 -3.61
C GLY A 489 6.31 -25.26 -2.11
N ARG A 490 6.33 -24.21 -1.29
CA ARG A 490 5.61 -24.19 0.00
C ARG A 490 5.05 -22.78 0.20
N GLY A 491 3.72 -22.67 0.31
CA GLY A 491 3.03 -21.40 0.57
C GLY A 491 3.54 -20.73 1.85
N TRP A 492 3.54 -19.40 1.84
CA TRP A 492 4.10 -18.54 2.89
C TRP A 492 3.27 -18.51 4.19
N CYS A 493 2.22 -19.34 4.28
CA CYS A 493 1.21 -19.25 5.33
C CYS A 493 1.27 -20.43 6.30
N ARG A 494 1.71 -20.19 7.54
CA ARG A 494 1.24 -20.97 8.71
C ARG A 494 -0.03 -20.30 9.24
N GLY A 495 -1.06 -21.09 9.52
CA GLY A 495 -2.42 -20.62 9.85
C GLY A 495 -2.52 -19.69 11.07
N PRO A 496 -3.70 -19.07 11.30
CA PRO A 496 -3.91 -17.89 12.16
C PRO A 496 -3.68 -18.07 13.68
N ALA A 497 -3.08 -19.17 14.13
CA ALA A 497 -2.94 -19.53 15.54
C ALA A 497 -1.96 -18.63 16.35
N ALA A 498 -1.18 -17.76 15.71
CA ALA A 498 -0.21 -16.91 16.39
C ALA A 498 -0.86 -15.74 17.16
N TRP A 499 -2.04 -15.28 16.74
CA TRP A 499 -2.67 -14.05 17.24
C TRP A 499 -3.56 -14.22 18.48
N ASP A 500 -3.73 -15.44 18.99
CA ASP A 500 -4.59 -15.74 20.15
C ASP A 500 -3.84 -15.68 21.51
N ARG A 501 -2.58 -15.21 21.56
CA ARG A 501 -1.82 -15.15 22.80
C ARG A 501 -2.09 -13.85 23.58
N VAL A 502 -3.10 -13.90 24.45
CA VAL A 502 -3.24 -12.95 25.56
C VAL A 502 -2.05 -13.11 26.52
N PRO A 503 -1.29 -12.05 26.86
CA PRO A 503 -0.16 -12.18 27.77
C PRO A 503 -0.67 -12.40 29.21
N ARG A 504 -0.52 -13.62 29.73
CA ARG A 504 -0.70 -13.91 31.15
C ARG A 504 0.41 -13.21 31.95
N ARG A 505 0.05 -12.15 32.69
CA ARG A 505 0.90 -11.56 33.72
C ARG A 505 1.34 -12.64 34.72
N ARG A 506 2.64 -12.91 34.79
CA ARG A 506 3.27 -13.69 35.87
C ARG A 506 3.27 -12.82 37.14
N THR A 507 2.37 -13.08 38.07
CA THR A 507 2.55 -12.68 39.48
C THR A 507 3.27 -13.83 40.20
N GLY A 508 4.49 -13.55 40.66
CA GLY A 508 5.30 -14.50 41.40
C GLY A 508 4.88 -14.63 42.87
N GLY A 509 5.11 -15.84 43.40
CA GLY A 509 5.55 -16.07 44.78
C GLY A 509 4.49 -16.07 45.89
N ASN A 510 3.97 -17.25 46.25
CA ASN A 510 4.37 -17.94 47.50
C ASN A 510 3.58 -19.24 47.70
N ARG A 511 4.31 -20.34 47.95
CA ARG A 511 3.83 -21.55 48.64
C ARG A 511 4.45 -21.55 50.04
N PRO A 512 3.77 -22.11 51.07
CA PRO A 512 3.99 -23.53 51.41
C PRO A 512 2.67 -24.24 51.81
N GLY A 513 2.40 -25.47 51.38
CA GLY A 513 2.77 -26.69 52.11
C GLY A 513 1.54 -27.63 52.22
N PRO A 514 1.71 -28.96 52.45
CA PRO A 514 0.86 -29.99 51.82
C PRO A 514 -0.13 -30.67 52.78
N ARG A 515 -1.29 -31.13 52.29
CA ARG A 515 -2.10 -32.19 52.92
C ARG A 515 -2.79 -33.09 51.90
N ARG A 516 -2.93 -34.35 52.32
CA ARG A 516 -3.20 -35.58 51.58
C ARG A 516 -4.71 -35.87 51.34
N ALA A 517 -4.93 -36.79 50.39
CA ALA A 517 -5.88 -37.92 50.39
C ALA A 517 -7.33 -37.76 49.85
N GLY A 518 -7.74 -38.79 49.08
CA GLY A 518 -9.11 -39.17 48.66
C GLY A 518 -9.28 -39.20 47.13
N TRP A 519 -9.08 -40.29 46.37
CA TRP A 519 -9.99 -41.45 46.13
C TRP A 519 -11.47 -41.01 45.94
N CYS A 520 -12.27 -41.42 44.95
CA CYS A 520 -12.20 -42.28 43.76
C CYS A 520 -13.50 -42.00 42.94
N PRO A 521 -13.69 -42.60 41.74
CA PRO A 521 -14.52 -42.09 40.63
C PRO A 521 -15.93 -42.68 40.55
N LEU A 522 -16.81 -42.09 39.71
CA LEU A 522 -17.97 -42.79 39.14
C LEU A 522 -18.07 -42.57 37.63
N ARG A 523 -18.45 -43.68 36.98
CA ARG A 523 -18.36 -44.05 35.56
C ARG A 523 -19.64 -43.70 34.77
N PRO A 524 -19.70 -43.99 33.45
CA PRO A 524 -20.60 -43.39 32.46
C PRO A 524 -21.85 -44.22 32.10
N ALA A 525 -22.78 -43.59 31.37
CA ALA A 525 -23.70 -44.14 30.36
C ALA A 525 -24.33 -42.90 29.66
N GLY A 526 -24.47 -42.78 28.34
CA GLY A 526 -24.84 -43.78 27.35
C GLY A 526 -26.32 -43.66 27.03
N ARG A 527 -26.69 -42.73 26.14
CA ARG A 527 -27.72 -42.83 25.09
C ARG A 527 -27.62 -41.64 24.14
#